data_AF-A0AAD3CJ20-F1
#
_entry.id   AF-A0AAD3CJ20-F1
#
_cell.length_a   1.000
_cell.length_b   1.000
_cell.length_c   1.000
_cell.angle_alpha   90.00
_cell.angle_beta   90.00
_cell.angle_gamma   90.00
#
_symmetry.space_group_name_H-M   'P 1'
#
loop_
_entity.id
_entity.type
_entity.pdbx_description
1 polymer ?
#
loop_
_entity_poly.entity_id
_entity_poly.type
_entity_poly.pdbx_seq_one_letter_code
_entity_poly.pdbx_strand_id
1 'polypeptide(L)'
;MQDTPLKHRRHHQHEDPENPFSPTPNDKTMKPTTDQPRLLHPSLHNIPQALRFPMAGFINTMGFIISLSIGNKLLDGKFNASTIYSISSILYLPIGHAVTSLIVFGWPKPYLKNLLMNMPIGITGTGVGSFFTGLLVNYEFDLKVASFLSTLKLVTLELEEEIGQSYTNAAVVVITGIWGYVLSVMVNSKPKTSDKTHKKEL
;
A
#
# COMPACT_ATOMS: atom_id res chain seq x y z
N MET A 1 -26.09 -37.13 -58.82
CA MET A 1 -25.93 -36.33 -57.59
C MET A 1 -25.62 -34.92 -58.05
N GLN A 2 -26.57 -34.01 -57.87
CA GLN A 2 -26.51 -32.62 -58.34
C GLN A 2 -26.18 -31.73 -57.14
N ASP A 3 -25.11 -30.94 -57.27
CA ASP A 3 -24.66 -29.96 -56.29
C ASP A 3 -25.52 -28.69 -56.38
N THR A 4 -26.14 -28.30 -55.27
CA THR A 4 -26.86 -27.03 -55.13
C THR A 4 -25.95 -25.98 -54.49
N PRO A 5 -25.69 -24.83 -55.14
CA PRO A 5 -24.95 -23.74 -54.51
C PRO A 5 -25.86 -22.88 -53.60
N LEU A 6 -25.38 -22.64 -52.38
CA LEU A 6 -26.01 -21.78 -51.36
C LEU A 6 -25.99 -20.31 -51.81
N LYS A 7 -27.19 -19.75 -51.97
CA LYS A 7 -27.45 -18.36 -52.37
C LYS A 7 -27.33 -17.44 -51.15
N HIS A 8 -26.22 -16.72 -51.01
CA HIS A 8 -26.05 -15.67 -49.99
C HIS A 8 -26.86 -14.43 -50.35
N ARG A 9 -27.93 -14.19 -49.59
CA ARG A 9 -28.76 -12.97 -49.63
C ARG A 9 -28.09 -11.90 -48.77
N ARG A 10 -27.35 -10.96 -49.38
CA ARG A 10 -26.91 -9.73 -48.72
C ARG A 10 -28.12 -8.83 -48.49
N HIS A 11 -28.47 -8.60 -47.23
CA HIS A 11 -29.35 -7.51 -46.86
C HIS A 11 -28.54 -6.21 -46.95
N HIS A 12 -28.85 -5.37 -47.94
CA HIS A 12 -28.46 -3.98 -47.93
C HIS A 12 -29.30 -3.27 -46.85
N GLN A 13 -28.64 -2.91 -45.75
CA GLN A 13 -29.18 -1.96 -44.79
C GLN A 13 -29.05 -0.57 -45.44
N HIS A 14 -30.19 0.05 -45.69
CA HIS A 14 -30.30 1.42 -46.17
C HIS A 14 -30.00 2.31 -44.96
N GLU A 15 -28.84 2.95 -44.94
CA GLU A 15 -28.53 4.01 -43.97
C GLU A 15 -29.24 5.29 -44.45
N ASP A 16 -30.26 5.72 -43.71
CA ASP A 16 -30.77 7.08 -43.82
C ASP A 16 -29.74 8.05 -43.20
N PRO A 17 -29.45 9.20 -43.81
CA PRO A 17 -28.55 10.19 -43.24
C PRO A 17 -29.22 10.89 -42.05
N GLU A 18 -29.03 10.33 -40.86
CA GLU A 18 -29.51 10.91 -39.61
C GLU A 18 -28.72 12.18 -39.22
N ASN A 19 -29.50 13.21 -38.99
CA ASN A 19 -29.20 14.53 -38.49
C ASN A 19 -28.25 14.54 -37.26
N PRO A 20 -27.05 15.16 -37.33
CA PRO A 20 -26.03 15.08 -36.28
C PRO A 20 -26.33 15.90 -35.00
N PHE A 21 -27.50 16.55 -34.90
CA PHE A 21 -27.82 17.46 -33.79
C PHE A 21 -29.15 17.18 -33.08
N SER A 22 -29.60 15.93 -33.05
CA SER A 22 -30.70 15.53 -32.15
C SER A 22 -30.15 15.18 -30.76
N PRO A 23 -30.37 15.99 -29.71
CA PRO A 23 -30.05 15.59 -28.34
C PRO A 23 -31.00 14.45 -27.95
N THR A 24 -30.47 13.23 -27.82
CA THR A 24 -31.23 12.08 -27.33
C THR A 24 -31.61 12.29 -25.85
N PRO A 25 -32.90 12.40 -25.50
CA PRO A 25 -33.34 12.46 -24.12
C PRO A 25 -33.56 11.03 -23.64
N ASN A 26 -32.47 10.32 -23.34
CA ASN A 26 -32.51 9.01 -22.70
C ASN A 26 -31.17 8.69 -22.03
N ASP A 27 -30.66 9.62 -21.22
CA ASP A 27 -29.68 9.28 -20.18
C ASP A 27 -30.42 8.65 -18.99
N LYS A 28 -31.00 7.47 -19.24
CA LYS A 28 -31.53 6.60 -18.19
C LYS A 28 -30.34 6.12 -17.39
N THR A 29 -30.05 6.85 -16.32
CA THR A 29 -29.46 6.33 -15.08
C THR A 29 -28.43 5.24 -15.34
N MET A 30 -27.22 5.68 -15.69
CA MET A 30 -26.01 4.86 -15.65
C MET A 30 -26.04 4.06 -14.34
N LYS A 31 -26.45 2.78 -14.41
CA LYS A 31 -26.46 1.89 -13.24
C LYS A 31 -25.02 1.92 -12.74
N PRO A 32 -24.76 2.30 -11.48
CA PRO A 32 -23.41 2.25 -10.94
C PRO A 32 -22.93 0.81 -11.13
N THR A 33 -21.92 0.63 -11.99
CA THR A 33 -21.23 -0.64 -12.19
C THR A 33 -20.82 -1.15 -10.82
N THR A 34 -21.53 -2.17 -10.34
CA THR A 34 -21.59 -2.67 -8.96
C THR A 34 -20.31 -3.35 -8.47
N ASP A 35 -19.19 -3.20 -9.17
CA ASP A 35 -17.96 -3.94 -8.88
C ASP A 35 -16.88 -3.11 -8.17
N GLN A 36 -17.21 -1.90 -7.68
CA GLN A 36 -16.27 -1.22 -6.79
C GLN A 36 -16.15 -1.99 -5.47
N PRO A 37 -14.93 -2.36 -5.05
CA PRO A 37 -14.72 -3.11 -3.83
C PRO A 37 -15.14 -2.26 -2.63
N ARG A 38 -15.87 -2.86 -1.68
CA ARG A 38 -16.36 -2.16 -0.49
C ARG A 38 -15.19 -1.72 0.38
N LEU A 39 -15.03 -0.41 0.52
CA LEU A 39 -14.13 0.23 1.48
C LEU A 39 -14.76 0.25 2.88
N LEU A 40 -13.98 0.63 3.89
CA LEU A 40 -14.43 0.76 5.28
C LEU A 40 -15.67 1.67 5.41
N HIS A 41 -15.69 2.75 4.65
CA HIS A 41 -16.79 3.72 4.63
C HIS A 41 -17.01 4.25 3.20
N PRO A 42 -18.26 4.46 2.75
CA PRO A 42 -18.54 4.95 1.40
C PRO A 42 -17.86 6.28 1.06
N SER A 43 -17.65 7.17 2.03
CA SER A 43 -16.97 8.45 1.82
C SER A 43 -15.51 8.29 1.35
N LEU A 44 -14.87 7.15 1.61
CA LEU A 44 -13.51 6.89 1.13
C LEU A 44 -13.45 6.80 -0.40
N HIS A 45 -14.55 6.49 -1.09
CA HIS A 45 -14.60 6.52 -2.55
C HIS A 45 -14.44 7.95 -3.11
N ASN A 46 -14.76 8.97 -2.32
CA ASN A 46 -14.59 10.37 -2.71
C ASN A 46 -13.14 10.86 -2.57
N ILE A 47 -12.27 10.07 -1.92
CA ILE A 47 -10.87 10.44 -1.71
C ILE A 47 -10.01 9.74 -2.79
N PRO A 48 -9.18 10.48 -3.54
CA PRO A 48 -8.25 9.89 -4.49
C PRO A 48 -7.38 8.80 -3.85
N GLN A 49 -7.19 7.68 -4.55
CA GLN A 49 -6.38 6.56 -4.05
C GLN A 49 -4.96 7.00 -3.66
N ALA A 50 -4.40 7.97 -4.38
CA ALA A 50 -3.10 8.59 -4.09
C ALA A 50 -3.02 9.25 -2.70
N LEU A 51 -4.15 9.71 -2.14
CA LEU A 51 -4.23 10.25 -0.77
C LEU A 51 -4.59 9.18 0.26
N ARG A 52 -5.38 8.16 -0.14
CA ARG A 52 -5.75 7.05 0.75
C ARG A 52 -4.55 6.19 1.14
N PHE A 53 -3.60 5.99 0.22
CA PHE A 53 -2.40 5.21 0.47
C PHE A 53 -1.50 5.79 1.58
N PRO A 54 -1.08 7.08 1.54
CA PRO A 54 -0.31 7.67 2.63
C PRO A 54 -1.12 7.77 3.93
N MET A 55 -2.44 7.99 3.86
CA MET A 55 -3.30 7.96 5.06
C MET A 55 -3.30 6.58 5.73
N ALA A 56 -3.47 5.50 4.97
CA ALA A 56 -3.37 4.14 5.48
C ALA A 56 -1.97 3.84 6.03
N GLY A 57 -0.92 4.31 5.33
CA GLY A 57 0.47 4.24 5.80
C GLY A 57 0.63 4.88 7.17
N PHE A 58 0.17 6.12 7.34
CA PHE A 58 0.23 6.84 8.61
C PHE A 58 -0.50 6.10 9.74
N ILE A 59 -1.72 5.63 9.49
CA ILE A 59 -2.50 4.86 10.48
C ILE A 59 -1.76 3.58 10.88
N ASN A 60 -1.23 2.84 9.90
CA ASN A 60 -0.43 1.65 10.16
C ASN A 60 0.83 1.94 10.96
N THR A 61 1.52 3.04 10.64
CA THR A 61 2.72 3.47 11.37
C THR A 61 2.38 3.79 12.83
N MET A 62 1.31 4.55 13.08
CA MET A 62 0.88 4.86 14.45
C MET A 62 0.50 3.60 15.22
N GLY A 63 -0.29 2.71 14.60
CA GLY A 63 -0.68 1.44 15.21
C GLY A 63 0.52 0.53 15.50
N PHE A 64 1.51 0.50 14.60
CA PHE A 64 2.75 -0.25 14.81
C PHE A 64 3.58 0.34 15.95
N ILE A 65 3.76 1.67 16.02
CA ILE A 65 4.49 2.33 17.12
C ILE A 65 3.83 2.03 18.46
N ILE A 66 2.50 2.11 18.55
CA ILE A 66 1.76 1.75 19.77
C ILE A 66 2.02 0.28 20.12
N SER A 67 1.93 -0.63 19.15
CA SER A 67 2.19 -2.06 19.35
C SER A 67 3.64 -2.33 19.79
N LEU A 68 4.61 -1.63 19.21
CA LEU A 68 6.03 -1.74 19.57
C LEU A 68 6.28 -1.20 20.98
N SER A 69 5.69 -0.07 21.35
CA SER A 69 5.77 0.50 22.70
C SER A 69 5.18 -0.44 23.75
N ILE A 70 4.05 -1.09 23.46
CA ILE A 70 3.48 -2.13 24.32
C ILE A 70 4.43 -3.33 24.40
N GLY A 71 4.97 -3.78 23.26
CA GLY A 71 5.93 -4.87 23.18
C GLY A 71 7.18 -4.61 24.03
N ASN A 72 7.78 -3.42 23.90
CA ASN A 72 8.89 -2.99 24.73
C ASN A 72 8.51 -3.06 26.20
N LYS A 73 7.41 -2.44 26.63
CA LYS A 73 7.00 -2.49 28.06
C LYS A 73 6.77 -3.91 28.60
N LEU A 74 6.28 -4.84 27.79
CA LEU A 74 5.98 -6.21 28.22
C LEU A 74 7.18 -7.17 28.17
N LEU A 75 8.12 -6.90 27.27
CA LEU A 75 9.23 -7.79 26.92
C LEU A 75 10.61 -7.22 27.26
N ASP A 76 10.67 -6.00 27.77
CA ASP A 76 11.91 -5.37 28.21
C ASP A 76 12.62 -6.24 29.26
N GLY A 77 13.95 -6.28 29.18
CA GLY A 77 14.81 -7.14 29.98
C GLY A 77 14.76 -8.65 29.65
N LYS A 78 13.81 -9.13 28.83
CA LYS A 78 13.73 -10.55 28.41
C LYS A 78 14.30 -10.80 27.03
N PHE A 79 14.14 -9.84 26.13
CA PHE A 79 14.59 -9.93 24.75
C PHE A 79 15.32 -8.65 24.34
N ASN A 80 16.22 -8.75 23.35
CA ASN A 80 16.85 -7.56 22.78
C ASN A 80 15.86 -6.78 21.90
N ALA A 81 16.14 -5.49 21.67
CA ALA A 81 15.26 -4.59 20.93
C ALA A 81 14.93 -5.08 19.51
N SER A 82 15.88 -5.72 18.83
CA SER A 82 15.65 -6.27 17.48
C SER A 82 14.68 -7.46 17.49
N THR A 83 14.70 -8.30 18.52
CA THR A 83 13.73 -9.40 18.70
C THR A 83 12.35 -8.87 19.01
N ILE A 84 12.24 -7.89 19.93
CA ILE A 84 10.95 -7.25 20.26
C ILE A 84 10.35 -6.62 19.00
N TYR A 85 11.15 -5.87 18.23
CA TYR A 85 10.73 -5.31 16.95
C TYR A 85 10.25 -6.38 15.96
N SER A 86 10.98 -7.49 15.84
CA SER A 86 10.60 -8.59 14.94
C SER A 86 9.25 -9.21 15.33
N ILE A 87 9.05 -9.48 16.62
CA ILE A 87 7.80 -10.04 17.15
C ILE A 87 6.64 -9.08 16.88
N SER A 88 6.79 -7.80 17.26
CA SER A 88 5.75 -6.79 17.02
C SER A 88 5.44 -6.67 15.54
N SER A 89 6.43 -6.72 14.65
CA SER A 89 6.23 -6.60 13.20
C SER A 89 5.49 -7.80 12.61
N ILE A 90 5.84 -9.01 13.03
CA ILE A 90 5.18 -10.25 12.57
C ILE A 90 3.72 -10.29 13.03
N LEU A 91 3.45 -9.91 14.28
CA LEU A 91 2.09 -9.86 14.82
C LEU A 91 1.26 -8.75 14.17
N TYR A 92 1.88 -7.61 13.86
CA TYR A 92 1.20 -6.47 13.27
C TYR A 92 0.94 -6.61 11.77
N LEU A 93 1.71 -7.42 11.06
CA LEU A 93 1.57 -7.67 9.61
C LEU A 93 0.13 -7.91 9.13
N PRO A 94 -0.64 -8.87 9.69
CA PRO A 94 -2.02 -9.10 9.28
C PRO A 94 -2.94 -7.91 9.58
N ILE A 95 -2.68 -7.16 10.65
CA ILE A 95 -3.46 -5.99 11.05
C ILE A 95 -3.21 -4.85 10.06
N GLY A 96 -1.94 -4.53 9.78
CA GLY A 96 -1.57 -3.49 8.82
C GLY A 96 -2.07 -3.79 7.41
N HIS A 97 -2.05 -5.05 7.01
CA HIS A 97 -2.64 -5.47 5.72
C HIS A 97 -4.16 -5.29 5.70
N ALA A 98 -4.87 -5.63 6.77
CA ALA A 98 -6.31 -5.42 6.89
C ALA A 98 -6.68 -3.93 6.81
N VAL A 99 -5.97 -3.07 7.55
CA VAL A 99 -6.18 -1.61 7.53
C VAL A 99 -5.97 -1.05 6.12
N THR A 100 -4.88 -1.43 5.46
CA THR A 100 -4.60 -0.99 4.08
C THR A 100 -5.68 -1.46 3.11
N SER A 101 -6.13 -2.71 3.25
CA SER A 101 -7.23 -3.26 2.45
C SER A 101 -8.52 -2.47 2.67
N LEU A 102 -8.89 -2.21 3.92
CA LEU A 102 -10.12 -1.50 4.27
C LEU A 102 -10.13 -0.03 3.79
N ILE A 103 -8.98 0.64 3.80
CA ILE A 103 -8.88 2.06 3.45
C ILE A 103 -8.65 2.28 1.96
N VAL A 104 -7.80 1.47 1.32
CA VAL A 104 -7.28 1.75 -0.03
C VAL A 104 -7.95 0.88 -1.09
N PHE A 105 -7.91 -0.43 -0.92
CA PHE A 105 -8.22 -1.38 -2.02
C PHE A 105 -9.60 -2.04 -1.90
N GLY A 106 -10.24 -1.90 -0.75
CA GLY A 106 -11.41 -2.65 -0.33
C GLY A 106 -11.07 -4.06 0.12
N TRP A 107 -12.01 -4.72 0.80
CA TRP A 107 -11.76 -6.04 1.39
C TRP A 107 -11.58 -7.12 0.30
N PRO A 108 -10.39 -7.75 0.17
CA PRO A 108 -10.16 -8.73 -0.87
C PRO A 108 -10.90 -10.04 -0.56
N LYS A 109 -11.46 -10.66 -1.60
CA LYS A 109 -12.01 -12.02 -1.55
C LYS A 109 -11.23 -12.90 -2.53
N PRO A 110 -10.47 -13.93 -2.08
CA PRO A 110 -10.22 -14.35 -0.69
C PRO A 110 -9.08 -13.58 0.01
N TYR A 111 -9.33 -13.14 1.26
CA TYR A 111 -8.37 -12.34 2.05
C TYR A 111 -7.06 -13.07 2.32
N LEU A 112 -7.12 -14.32 2.78
CA LEU A 112 -5.93 -15.08 3.18
C LEU A 112 -4.92 -15.24 2.03
N LYS A 113 -5.41 -15.51 0.81
CA LYS A 113 -4.55 -15.59 -0.37
C LYS A 113 -3.88 -14.26 -0.68
N ASN A 114 -4.61 -13.15 -0.55
CA ASN A 114 -4.07 -11.81 -0.76
C ASN A 114 -3.00 -11.46 0.28
N LEU A 115 -3.27 -11.76 1.55
CA LEU A 115 -2.30 -11.59 2.64
C LEU A 115 -1.02 -12.39 2.37
N LEU A 116 -1.14 -13.68 2.01
CA LEU A 116 0.04 -14.53 1.75
C LEU A 116 0.85 -14.06 0.53
N MET A 117 0.22 -13.51 -0.51
CA MET A 117 0.93 -12.94 -1.65
C MET A 117 1.70 -11.65 -1.29
N ASN A 118 1.20 -10.88 -0.33
CA ASN A 118 1.86 -9.66 0.16
C ASN A 118 2.80 -9.89 1.34
N MET A 119 2.72 -11.06 1.98
CA MET A 119 3.52 -11.41 3.15
C MET A 119 5.04 -11.30 2.92
N PRO A 120 5.62 -11.65 1.76
CA PRO A 120 7.05 -11.44 1.51
C PRO A 120 7.49 -9.98 1.64
N ILE A 121 6.64 -9.02 1.23
CA ILE A 121 6.92 -7.58 1.38
C ILE A 121 6.99 -7.24 2.87
N GLY A 122 6.06 -7.76 3.66
CA GLY A 122 6.06 -7.64 5.11
C GLY A 122 7.30 -8.21 5.78
N ILE A 123 7.63 -9.47 5.47
CA ILE A 123 8.77 -10.19 6.05
C ILE A 123 10.09 -9.49 5.73
N THR A 124 10.27 -9.06 4.48
CA THR A 124 11.48 -8.31 4.09
C THR A 124 11.54 -6.95 4.79
N GLY A 125 10.41 -6.25 4.93
CA GLY A 125 10.30 -5.04 5.74
C GLY A 125 10.72 -5.27 7.20
N THR A 126 10.25 -6.36 7.81
CA THR A 126 10.65 -6.76 9.17
C THR A 126 12.15 -7.04 9.23
N GLY A 127 12.72 -7.79 8.29
CA GLY A 127 14.15 -8.10 8.28
C GLY A 127 15.02 -6.84 8.16
N VAL A 128 14.66 -5.93 7.25
CA VAL A 128 15.31 -4.62 7.09
C VAL A 128 15.18 -3.82 8.39
N GLY A 129 13.97 -3.73 8.94
CA GLY A 129 13.72 -3.01 10.18
C GLY A 129 14.54 -3.54 11.35
N SER A 130 14.54 -4.85 11.58
CA SER A 130 15.32 -5.48 12.65
C SER A 130 16.83 -5.27 12.49
N PHE A 131 17.32 -5.34 11.25
CA PHE A 131 18.73 -5.07 10.94
C PHE A 131 19.10 -3.62 11.28
N PHE A 132 18.30 -2.64 10.83
CA PHE A 132 18.56 -1.23 11.12
C PHE A 132 18.36 -0.88 12.60
N THR A 133 17.38 -1.47 13.28
CA THR A 133 17.23 -1.31 14.74
C THR A 133 18.50 -1.76 15.45
N GLY A 134 19.01 -2.96 15.13
CA GLY A 134 20.26 -3.45 15.73
C GLY A 134 21.46 -2.54 15.42
N LEU A 135 21.58 -2.08 14.17
CA LEU A 135 22.65 -1.19 13.73
C LEU A 135 22.61 0.16 14.47
N LEU A 136 21.44 0.81 14.53
CA LEU A 136 21.27 2.12 15.14
C LEU A 136 21.43 2.10 16.65
N VAL A 137 20.96 1.03 17.32
CA VAL A 137 21.20 0.81 18.75
C VAL A 137 22.70 0.65 19.02
N ASN A 138 23.41 -0.17 18.24
CA ASN A 138 24.85 -0.36 18.40
C ASN A 138 25.66 0.92 18.11
N TYR A 139 25.12 1.83 17.29
CA TYR A 139 25.76 3.10 16.98
C TYR A 139 25.41 4.21 17.98
N GLU A 140 24.60 3.92 19.01
CA GLU A 140 24.08 4.90 19.96
C GLU A 140 23.41 6.08 19.25
N PHE A 141 22.64 5.78 18.20
CA PHE A 141 22.06 6.79 17.33
C PHE A 141 21.19 7.79 18.09
N ASP A 142 20.39 7.33 19.04
CA ASP A 142 19.54 8.19 19.88
C ASP A 142 20.38 9.25 20.64
N LEU A 143 21.50 8.84 21.25
CA LEU A 143 22.41 9.77 21.97
C LEU A 143 23.03 10.79 21.04
N LYS A 144 23.42 10.38 19.83
CA LYS A 144 24.02 11.28 18.83
C LYS A 144 23.03 12.31 18.32
N VAL A 145 21.80 11.89 18.04
CA VAL A 145 20.73 12.81 17.61
C VAL A 145 20.37 13.77 18.73
N ALA A 146 20.22 13.27 19.95
CA ALA A 146 19.93 14.09 21.12
C ALA A 146 21.02 15.13 21.37
N SER A 147 22.29 14.73 21.37
CA SER A 147 23.45 15.62 21.52
C SER A 147 23.49 16.70 20.41
N PHE A 148 23.18 16.32 19.17
CA PHE A 148 23.10 17.26 18.05
C PHE A 148 21.96 18.28 18.23
N LEU A 149 20.78 17.83 18.64
CA LEU A 149 19.62 18.71 18.88
C LEU A 149 19.84 19.64 20.09
N SER A 150 20.50 19.15 21.13
CA SER A 150 20.93 19.94 22.30
C SER A 150 21.92 21.02 21.88
N THR A 151 22.88 20.71 21.00
CA THR A 151 23.82 21.69 20.42
C THR A 151 23.09 22.81 19.67
N LEU A 152 21.97 22.50 19.00
CA LEU A 152 21.12 23.46 18.32
C LEU A 152 20.14 24.21 19.25
N LYS A 153 20.16 23.92 20.56
CA LYS A 153 19.20 24.43 21.56
C LYS A 153 17.74 24.16 21.22
N LEU A 154 17.47 23.09 20.47
CA LEU A 154 16.11 22.69 20.09
C LEU A 154 15.44 21.80 21.15
N VAL A 155 16.22 21.19 22.04
CA VAL A 155 15.76 20.24 23.07
C VAL A 155 16.51 20.51 24.38
N THR A 156 15.81 20.40 25.52
CA THR A 156 16.39 20.47 26.87
C THR A 156 16.75 19.06 27.38
N LEU A 157 17.80 18.97 28.19
CA LEU A 157 18.32 17.71 28.76
C LEU A 157 17.28 16.88 29.53
N GLU A 158 16.26 17.51 30.13
CA GLU A 158 15.17 16.79 30.83
C GLU A 158 14.27 16.01 29.86
N LEU A 159 14.11 16.50 28.62
CA LEU A 159 13.36 15.80 27.58
C LEU A 159 14.18 14.61 27.03
N GLU A 160 15.51 14.64 27.21
CA GLU A 160 16.46 13.65 26.68
C GLU A 160 16.31 12.27 27.33
N GLU A 161 16.05 12.22 28.64
CA GLU A 161 15.77 10.97 29.37
C GLU A 161 14.41 10.37 29.02
N GLU A 162 13.41 11.21 28.71
CA GLU A 162 12.06 10.75 28.38
C GLU A 162 11.96 10.23 26.93
N ILE A 163 12.82 10.72 26.02
CA ILE A 163 12.82 10.35 24.59
C ILE A 163 13.53 9.00 24.32
N GLY A 164 13.88 8.22 25.34
CA GLY A 164 14.54 6.91 25.22
C GLY A 164 14.03 6.05 24.04
N GLN A 165 14.92 5.72 23.10
CA GLN A 165 14.72 4.95 21.86
C GLN A 165 13.78 5.53 20.79
N SER A 166 13.28 6.76 20.94
CA SER A 166 12.28 7.29 20.01
C SER A 166 12.84 7.64 18.64
N TYR A 167 14.09 8.13 18.54
CA TYR A 167 14.68 8.53 17.25
C TYR A 167 15.05 7.32 16.40
N THR A 168 15.61 6.28 17.02
CA THR A 168 15.86 5.00 16.37
C THR A 168 14.58 4.40 15.82
N ASN A 169 13.50 4.35 16.62
CA ASN A 169 12.21 3.83 16.17
C ASN A 169 11.64 4.65 15.00
N ALA A 170 11.70 5.99 15.08
CA ALA A 170 11.26 6.87 14.01
C ALA A 170 12.06 6.65 12.72
N ALA A 171 13.39 6.57 12.80
CA ALA A 171 14.27 6.33 11.66
C ALA A 171 13.98 4.98 10.99
N VAL A 172 13.83 3.92 11.78
CA VAL A 172 13.51 2.57 11.29
C VAL A 172 12.15 2.56 10.59
N VAL A 173 11.14 3.21 11.16
CA VAL A 173 9.82 3.35 10.54
C VAL A 173 9.90 4.06 9.19
N VAL A 174 10.70 5.13 9.07
CA VAL A 174 10.87 5.85 7.80
C VAL A 174 11.54 4.95 6.76
N ILE A 175 12.65 4.30 7.12
CA ILE A 175 13.40 3.41 6.21
C ILE A 175 12.51 2.26 5.73
N THR A 176 11.82 1.59 6.65
CA THR A 176 10.91 0.47 6.32
C THR A 176 9.68 0.92 5.54
N GLY A 177 9.18 2.13 5.79
CA GLY A 177 8.10 2.73 5.00
C GLY A 177 8.51 3.00 3.55
N ILE A 178 9.71 3.56 3.33
CA ILE A 178 10.28 3.75 1.98
C ILE A 178 10.47 2.40 1.29
N TRP A 179 11.03 1.41 1.99
CA TRP A 179 11.23 0.06 1.47
C TRP A 179 9.92 -0.59 1.03
N GLY A 180 8.90 -0.56 1.89
CA GLY A 180 7.58 -1.10 1.60
C GLY A 180 6.91 -0.40 0.42
N TYR A 181 7.07 0.92 0.31
CA TYR A 181 6.58 1.67 -0.85
C TYR A 181 7.25 1.23 -2.15
N VAL A 182 8.58 1.16 -2.19
CA VAL A 182 9.33 0.74 -3.39
C VAL A 182 8.93 -0.67 -3.82
N LEU A 183 8.85 -1.62 -2.89
CA LEU A 183 8.42 -3.00 -3.21
C LEU A 183 6.97 -3.06 -3.70
N SER A 184 6.07 -2.31 -3.06
CA SER A 184 4.68 -2.22 -3.51
C SER A 184 4.58 -1.68 -4.94
N VAL A 185 5.36 -0.65 -5.28
CA VAL A 185 5.43 -0.12 -6.63
C VAL A 185 6.02 -1.15 -7.60
N MET A 186 7.11 -1.84 -7.25
CA MET A 186 7.72 -2.86 -8.11
C MET A 186 6.80 -4.04 -8.41
N VAL A 187 6.00 -4.47 -7.44
CA VAL A 187 5.10 -5.63 -7.57
C VAL A 187 3.78 -5.25 -8.25
N ASN A 188 3.24 -4.07 -7.96
CA ASN A 188 1.90 -3.67 -8.41
C ASN A 188 1.90 -2.76 -9.66
N SER A 189 3.04 -2.21 -10.07
CA SER A 189 3.10 -1.47 -11.33
C SER A 189 2.86 -2.42 -12.49
N LYS A 190 1.80 -2.17 -13.29
CA LYS A 190 1.54 -2.93 -14.51
C LYS A 190 2.81 -2.93 -15.37
N PRO A 191 3.20 -4.06 -15.97
CA PRO A 191 4.31 -4.06 -16.92
C PRO A 191 3.98 -3.01 -17.98
N LYS A 192 4.88 -2.05 -18.19
CA LYS A 192 4.80 -1.16 -19.35
C LYS A 192 4.77 -2.09 -20.55
N THR A 193 3.59 -2.27 -21.13
CA THR A 193 3.43 -2.88 -22.45
C THR A 193 4.33 -2.08 -23.36
N SER A 194 5.49 -2.65 -23.66
CA SER A 194 6.34 -2.18 -24.73
C SER A 194 5.48 -2.25 -25.99
N ASP A 195 4.99 -1.11 -26.46
CA ASP A 195 4.45 -0.89 -27.80
C ASP A 195 5.55 -1.20 -28.83
N LYS A 196 5.85 -2.48 -28.98
CA LYS A 196 6.69 -3.04 -30.06
C LYS A 196 5.87 -4.09 -30.80
N THR A 197 4.68 -3.70 -31.23
CA THR A 197 3.98 -4.35 -32.34
C THR A 197 3.53 -3.29 -33.33
N HIS A 198 4.47 -2.51 -33.82
CA HIS A 198 4.32 -1.83 -35.10
C HIS A 198 5.40 -2.35 -36.04
N LYS A 199 4.95 -2.81 -37.22
CA LYS A 199 5.72 -3.12 -38.43
C LYS A 199 6.55 -4.42 -38.42
N LYS A 200 5.91 -5.50 -38.87
CA LYS A 200 6.46 -6.41 -39.91
C LYS A 200 5.36 -7.36 -40.42
N GLU A 201 4.48 -6.83 -41.26
CA GLU A 201 3.97 -7.61 -42.40
C GLU A 201 4.29 -6.76 -43.63
N LEU A 202 5.21 -7.30 -44.43
CA LEU A 202 5.69 -6.85 -45.73
C LEU A 202 5.35 -7.99 -46.70
#